data_AF-A0A7J4F9P2-F1
#
_entry.id   AF-A0A7J4F9P2-F1
#
_cell.length_a   1.000
_cell.length_b   1.000
_cell.length_c   1.000
_cell.angle_alpha   90.00
_cell.angle_beta   90.00
_cell.angle_gamma   90.00
#
_symmetry.space_group_name_H-M   'P 1'
#
loop_
_entity.id
_entity.type
_entity.pdbx_description
1 polymer ?
#
loop_
_entity_poly.entity_id
_entity_poly.type
_entity_poly.pdbx_seq_one_letter_code
_entity_poly.pdbx_strand_id
1 'polypeptide(L)'
;MGARRAVIDRVLARAIINSRGNPTIEVDVVTGGGIIGRASAPSGASRGRYEVVDFPEGGVKAAIEAVNRVVAPALAGLCVTDQRAVDLTLHEVDGTANFGRIGGNTAYAVSLA
;
A
#
# COMPACT_ATOMS: atom_id res chain seq x y z
N MET A 1 1.05 -15.03 24.42
CA MET A 1 0.07 -15.34 23.35
C MET A 1 -0.51 -14.12 22.62
N GLY A 2 -0.17 -12.87 22.98
CA GLY A 2 -0.73 -11.66 22.31
C GLY A 2 0.01 -11.17 21.06
N ALA A 3 1.33 -11.36 20.96
CA ALA A 3 2.15 -10.73 19.92
C ALA A 3 1.80 -11.16 18.48
N ARG A 4 1.46 -12.45 18.27
CA ARG A 4 1.10 -12.97 16.93
C ARG A 4 -0.21 -12.41 16.35
N ARG A 5 -1.07 -11.80 17.18
CA ARG A 5 -2.34 -11.22 16.72
C ARG A 5 -2.19 -9.87 16.06
N ALA A 6 -1.15 -9.11 16.42
CA ALA A 6 -0.95 -7.74 15.95
C ALA A 6 0.14 -7.64 14.87
N VAL A 7 0.69 -8.75 14.41
CA VAL A 7 1.66 -8.74 13.31
C VAL A 7 0.97 -8.90 11.96
N ILE A 8 1.48 -8.22 10.94
CA ILE A 8 1.04 -8.36 9.55
C ILE A 8 1.39 -9.78 9.07
N ASP A 9 0.37 -10.50 8.63
CA ASP A 9 0.46 -11.84 8.04
C ASP A 9 0.43 -11.76 6.51
N ARG A 10 -0.53 -10.99 5.97
CA ARG A 10 -0.72 -10.86 4.52
C ARG A 10 -1.08 -9.43 4.14
N VAL A 11 -0.62 -9.01 2.97
CA VAL A 11 -1.04 -7.76 2.30
C VAL A 11 -1.55 -8.16 0.91
N LEU A 12 -2.80 -7.85 0.62
CA LEU A 12 -3.47 -8.25 -0.62
C LEU A 12 -3.94 -7.01 -1.36
N ALA A 13 -3.62 -6.90 -2.64
CA ALA A 13 -4.05 -5.77 -3.48
C ALA A 13 -4.95 -6.22 -4.62
N ARG A 14 -5.91 -5.36 -4.97
CA ARG A 14 -6.82 -5.55 -6.10
C ARG A 14 -7.09 -4.24 -6.82
N ALA A 15 -7.41 -4.32 -8.11
CA ALA A 15 -7.88 -3.17 -8.86
C ALA A 15 -9.38 -3.00 -8.65
N ILE A 16 -9.80 -1.76 -8.38
CA ILE A 16 -11.19 -1.34 -8.30
C ILE A 16 -11.41 -0.10 -9.19
N ILE A 17 -12.63 0.39 -9.28
CA ILE A 17 -12.98 1.59 -10.03
C ILE A 17 -13.32 2.72 -9.05
N ASN A 18 -12.70 3.89 -9.23
CA ASN A 18 -13.01 5.07 -8.43
C ASN A 18 -14.28 5.79 -8.90
N SER A 19 -14.70 6.84 -8.17
CA SER A 19 -15.92 7.60 -8.47
C SER A 19 -15.95 8.29 -9.84
N ARG A 20 -14.82 8.35 -10.57
CA ARG A 20 -14.72 8.89 -11.92
C ARG A 20 -14.62 7.81 -13.00
N GLY A 21 -14.82 6.54 -12.66
CA GLY A 21 -14.73 5.45 -13.62
C GLY A 21 -13.29 5.01 -13.94
N ASN A 22 -12.28 5.51 -13.23
CA ASN A 22 -10.88 5.16 -13.50
C ASN A 22 -10.39 4.05 -12.56
N PRO A 23 -9.49 3.15 -13.02
CA PRO A 23 -8.88 2.16 -12.15
C PRO A 23 -8.10 2.78 -10.98
N THR A 24 -8.26 2.22 -9.78
CA THR A 24 -7.45 2.51 -8.59
C THR A 24 -7.19 1.23 -7.80
N ILE A 25 -6.35 1.29 -6.76
CA ILE A 25 -5.97 0.15 -5.92
C ILE A 25 -6.77 0.13 -4.62
N GLU A 26 -7.18 -1.06 -4.20
CA GLU A 26 -7.67 -1.37 -2.85
C GLU A 26 -6.75 -2.42 -2.22
N VAL A 27 -6.39 -2.20 -0.96
CA VAL A 27 -5.47 -3.05 -0.20
C VAL A 27 -6.16 -3.57 1.06
N ASP A 28 -5.97 -4.85 1.32
CA ASP A 28 -6.27 -5.49 2.60
C ASP A 28 -4.96 -5.79 3.34
N VAL A 29 -4.84 -5.33 4.59
CA VAL A 29 -3.80 -5.75 5.53
C VAL A 29 -4.44 -6.72 6.51
N VAL A 30 -3.91 -7.94 6.56
CA VAL A 30 -4.43 -9.03 7.39
C VAL A 30 -3.41 -9.35 8.47
N THR A 31 -3.86 -9.34 9.72
CA THR A 31 -3.01 -9.73 10.85
C THR A 31 -2.98 -11.24 11.07
N GLY A 32 -1.98 -11.74 11.79
CA GLY A 32 -1.93 -13.15 12.22
C GLY A 32 -3.10 -13.56 13.15
N GLY A 33 -3.86 -12.59 13.67
CA GLY A 33 -5.11 -12.81 14.40
C GLY A 33 -6.36 -12.88 13.52
N GLY A 34 -6.23 -12.66 12.21
CA GLY A 34 -7.35 -12.65 11.25
C GLY A 34 -8.10 -11.32 11.16
N ILE A 35 -7.66 -10.26 11.85
CA ILE A 35 -8.21 -8.91 11.69
C ILE A 35 -7.80 -8.38 10.32
N ILE A 36 -8.75 -7.76 9.62
CA ILE A 36 -8.56 -7.17 8.30
C ILE A 36 -8.83 -5.67 8.41
N GLY A 37 -7.85 -4.87 8.01
CA GLY A 37 -8.07 -3.48 7.64
C GLY A 37 -8.00 -3.32 6.13
N ARG A 38 -8.82 -2.42 5.59
CA ARG A 38 -9.02 -2.24 4.14
C ARG A 38 -9.08 -0.76 3.81
N ALA A 39 -8.30 -0.36 2.81
CA ALA A 39 -8.32 0.99 2.29
C ALA A 39 -8.18 1.00 0.76
N SER A 40 -8.86 1.98 0.15
CA SER A 40 -8.79 2.26 -1.28
C SER A 40 -8.11 3.61 -1.49
N ALA A 41 -7.24 3.69 -2.49
CA ALA A 41 -6.55 4.94 -2.79
C ALA A 41 -7.49 5.94 -3.48
N PRO A 42 -7.57 7.20 -3.00
CA PRO A 42 -8.28 8.27 -3.70
C PRO A 42 -7.57 8.62 -5.01
N SER A 43 -8.22 9.45 -5.84
CA SER A 43 -7.55 10.03 -7.00
C SER A 43 -7.84 11.51 -7.12
N GLY A 44 -6.79 12.33 -7.13
CA GLY A 44 -6.88 13.76 -7.44
C GLY A 44 -7.03 13.99 -8.94
N ALA A 45 -7.84 14.97 -9.35
CA ALA A 45 -7.90 15.43 -10.74
C ALA A 45 -6.89 16.57 -11.00
N SER A 46 -6.66 17.42 -9.99
CA SER A 46 -5.63 18.45 -10.00
C SER A 46 -4.41 17.90 -9.29
N ARG A 47 -3.31 17.71 -10.03
CA ARG A 47 -2.03 17.22 -9.50
C ARG A 47 -0.96 18.28 -9.69
N GLY A 48 -0.36 18.73 -8.61
CA GLY A 48 0.85 19.57 -8.64
C GLY A 48 2.04 18.79 -9.20
N ARG A 49 2.93 19.48 -9.92
CA ARG A 49 4.15 18.88 -10.50
C ARG A 49 5.13 18.27 -9.48
N TYR A 50 4.91 18.52 -8.19
CA TYR A 50 5.72 18.04 -7.08
C TYR A 50 5.00 17.00 -6.21
N GLU A 51 3.79 16.59 -6.61
CA GLU A 51 3.11 15.48 -5.95
C GLU A 51 3.82 14.16 -6.23
N VAL A 52 3.59 13.19 -5.34
CA VAL A 52 4.04 11.82 -5.53
C VAL A 52 3.41 11.22 -6.78
N VAL A 53 4.09 10.23 -7.38
CA VAL A 53 3.56 9.51 -8.53
C VAL A 53 2.47 8.56 -8.02
N ASP A 54 1.25 8.61 -8.59
CA ASP A 54 0.16 7.75 -8.15
C ASP A 54 0.49 6.26 -8.24
N PHE A 55 0.97 5.83 -9.42
CA PHE A 55 1.26 4.44 -9.75
C PHE A 55 2.56 4.33 -10.54
N PRO A 56 3.26 3.20 -10.47
CA PRO A 56 4.44 2.94 -11.30
C PRO A 56 4.09 2.99 -12.79
N GLU A 57 5.12 3.00 -13.64
CA GLU A 57 4.94 2.73 -15.07
C GLU A 57 4.21 1.38 -15.25
N GLY A 58 3.07 1.40 -15.95
CA GLY A 58 2.15 0.25 -16.04
C GLY A 58 0.91 0.34 -15.13
N GLY A 59 0.76 1.43 -14.38
CA GLY A 59 -0.49 1.78 -13.68
C GLY A 59 -0.86 0.82 -12.55
N VAL A 60 -2.16 0.69 -12.27
CA VAL A 60 -2.67 -0.11 -11.14
C VAL A 60 -2.22 -1.58 -11.18
N LYS A 61 -2.01 -2.15 -12.38
CA LYS A 61 -1.55 -3.54 -12.52
C LYS A 61 -0.12 -3.69 -12.02
N ALA A 62 0.76 -2.77 -12.41
CA ALA A 62 2.15 -2.73 -11.93
C ALA A 62 2.21 -2.47 -10.42
N ALA A 63 1.33 -1.61 -9.89
CA ALA A 63 1.20 -1.40 -8.45
C ALA A 63 0.82 -2.68 -7.68
N ILE A 64 -0.16 -3.45 -8.16
CA ILE A 64 -0.55 -4.74 -7.55
C ILE A 64 0.62 -5.73 -7.60
N GLU A 65 1.37 -5.76 -8.70
CA GLU A 65 2.56 -6.60 -8.80
C GLU A 65 3.64 -6.16 -7.80
N ALA A 66 3.87 -4.86 -7.65
CA ALA A 66 4.79 -4.32 -6.64
C ALA A 66 4.36 -4.70 -5.22
N VAL A 67 3.05 -4.67 -4.93
CA VAL A 67 2.53 -5.14 -3.63
C VAL A 67 2.94 -6.59 -3.38
N ASN A 68 2.68 -7.48 -4.34
CA ASN A 68 2.95 -8.90 -4.18
C ASN A 68 4.46 -9.22 -4.09
N ARG A 69 5.30 -8.51 -4.85
CA ARG A 69 6.72 -8.85 -5.00
C ARG A 69 7.63 -8.19 -3.98
N VAL A 70 7.33 -6.95 -3.57
CA VAL A 70 8.26 -6.17 -2.73
C VAL A 70 7.61 -5.60 -1.46
N VAL A 71 6.35 -5.16 -1.50
CA VAL A 71 5.73 -4.55 -0.31
C VAL A 71 5.30 -5.61 0.71
N ALA A 72 4.54 -6.62 0.28
CA ALA A 72 4.02 -7.64 1.19
C ALA A 72 5.15 -8.42 1.92
N PRO A 73 6.23 -8.85 1.24
CA PRO A 73 7.35 -9.50 1.92
C PRO A 73 8.07 -8.60 2.92
N ALA A 74 8.18 -7.30 2.64
CA ALA A 74 8.88 -6.35 3.51
C ALA A 74 8.07 -6.01 4.78
N LEU A 75 6.75 -5.98 4.69
CA LEU A 75 5.87 -5.68 5.82
C LEU A 75 5.52 -6.91 6.68
N ALA A 76 5.72 -8.12 6.15
CA ALA A 76 5.40 -9.35 6.87
C ALA A 76 6.13 -9.43 8.21
N GLY A 77 5.38 -9.64 9.29
CA GLY A 77 5.90 -9.71 10.65
C GLY A 77 6.03 -8.37 11.38
N LEU A 78 5.85 -7.22 10.71
CA LEU A 78 5.76 -5.93 11.39
C LEU A 78 4.48 -5.84 12.24
N CYS A 79 4.56 -5.11 13.35
CA CYS A 79 3.40 -4.88 14.22
C CYS A 79 2.51 -3.78 13.62
N VAL A 80 1.22 -4.06 13.40
CA VAL A 80 0.26 -3.08 12.84
C VAL A 80 0.05 -1.85 13.72
N THR A 81 0.42 -1.92 15.00
CA THR A 81 0.34 -0.75 15.91
C THR A 81 1.56 0.17 15.80
N ASP A 82 2.62 -0.24 15.10
CA ASP A 82 3.79 0.59 14.82
C ASP A 82 3.68 1.21 13.42
N GLN A 83 2.78 2.18 13.29
CA GLN A 83 2.52 2.88 12.03
C GLN A 83 3.80 3.47 11.43
N ARG A 84 4.68 4.00 12.28
CA ARG A 84 5.93 4.61 11.85
C ARG A 84 6.85 3.57 11.20
N ALA A 85 6.95 2.37 11.76
CA ALA A 85 7.73 1.30 11.15
C ALA A 85 7.16 0.87 9.78
N VAL A 86 5.84 0.77 9.66
CA VAL A 86 5.17 0.47 8.38
C VAL A 86 5.49 1.53 7.33
N ASP A 87 5.29 2.81 7.66
CA ASP A 87 5.49 3.92 6.72
C ASP A 87 6.97 4.05 6.30
N LEU A 88 7.91 3.91 7.25
CA LEU A 88 9.34 3.90 6.95
C LEU A 88 9.71 2.74 6.03
N THR A 89 9.17 1.54 6.27
CA THR A 89 9.40 0.38 5.41
C THR A 89 8.88 0.63 4.00
N LEU A 90 7.71 1.28 3.84
CA LEU A 90 7.19 1.67 2.52
C LEU A 90 8.13 2.63 1.78
N HIS A 91 8.71 3.62 2.49
CA HIS A 91 9.71 4.52 1.93
C HIS A 91 10.99 3.77 1.53
N GLU A 92 11.47 2.84 2.35
CA GLU A 92 12.67 2.04 2.07
C GLU A 92 12.48 1.12 0.86
N VAL A 93 11.33 0.44 0.79
CA VAL A 93 10.96 -0.45 -0.33
C VAL A 93 10.86 0.32 -1.65
N ASP A 94 10.28 1.51 -1.63
CA ASP A 94 10.22 2.35 -2.82
C ASP A 94 11.61 2.89 -3.20
N GLY A 95 12.30 3.49 -2.23
CA GLY A 95 13.66 4.02 -2.41
C GLY A 95 13.76 5.24 -3.34
N THR A 96 12.64 5.88 -3.71
CA THR A 96 12.64 7.18 -4.40
C THR A 96 12.03 8.26 -3.51
N ALA A 97 12.29 9.53 -3.86
CA ALA A 97 11.75 10.66 -3.12
C ALA A 97 10.23 10.88 -3.34
N ASN A 98 9.62 10.18 -4.30
CA ASN A 98 8.28 10.48 -4.81
C ASN A 98 7.39 9.25 -5.00
N PHE A 99 7.73 8.11 -4.40
CA PHE A 99 7.01 6.85 -4.56
C PHE A 99 6.92 6.34 -6.01
N GLY A 100 7.97 6.58 -6.80
CA GLY A 100 7.95 6.28 -8.23
C GLY A 100 8.01 4.78 -8.56
N ARG A 101 8.47 3.92 -7.63
CA ARG A 101 8.63 2.48 -7.88
C ARG A 101 7.42 1.66 -7.45
N ILE A 102 6.80 1.98 -6.31
CA ILE A 102 5.61 1.26 -5.84
C ILE A 102 4.31 2.04 -6.08
N GLY A 103 4.39 3.36 -6.27
CA GLY A 103 3.24 4.25 -6.40
C GLY A 103 2.78 4.82 -5.06
N GLY A 104 2.57 6.12 -4.99
CA GLY A 104 2.06 6.83 -3.81
C GLY A 104 0.65 6.37 -3.42
N ASN A 105 -0.19 5.99 -4.38
CA ASN A 105 -1.52 5.43 -4.08
C ASN A 105 -1.41 4.05 -3.42
N THR A 106 -0.41 3.25 -3.81
CA THR A 106 -0.09 1.98 -3.15
C THR A 106 0.34 2.21 -1.71
N ALA A 107 1.32 3.11 -1.49
CA ALA A 107 1.82 3.43 -0.16
C ALA A 107 0.71 3.96 0.74
N TYR A 108 -0.15 4.86 0.23
CA TYR A 108 -1.31 5.37 0.94
C TYR A 108 -2.29 4.26 1.36
N ALA A 109 -2.69 3.41 0.41
CA ALA A 109 -3.66 2.36 0.69
C ALA A 109 -3.13 1.33 1.70
N VAL A 110 -1.83 0.99 1.64
CA VAL A 110 -1.20 0.09 2.60
C VAL A 110 -1.05 0.74 3.98
N SER A 111 -0.68 2.03 4.04
CA SER A 111 -0.49 2.77 5.28
C SER A 111 -1.82 2.94 6.06
N LEU A 112 -2.93 3.14 5.35
CA LEU A 112 -4.24 3.35 5.94
C LEU A 112 -5.00 2.06 6.29
N ALA A 113 -4.75 0.98 5.54
CA ALA A 113 -5.39 -0.33 5.75
C ALA A 113 -4.85 -1.02 7.01
#